data_AF-A0A2V7VAX9-F1
#
_entry.id   AF-A0A2V7VAX9-F1
#
_cell.length_a   1.000
_cell.length_b   1.000
_cell.length_c   1.000
_cell.angle_alpha   90.00
_cell.angle_beta   90.00
_cell.angle_gamma   90.00
#
_symmetry.space_group_name_H-M   'P 1'
#
loop_
_entity.id
_entity.type
_entity.pdbx_description
1 polymer ?
#
loop_
_entity_poly.entity_id
_entity_poly.type
_entity_poly.pdbx_seq_one_letter_code
_entity_poly.pdbx_strand_id
1 'polypeptide(L)'
;MEGNAIADLGGGRFETVDFTRRYSPLDQYAMGLRAAQEVPTFFYVDGADDFRPNRPYKFSSSPEAGVSFTGVRRNVRIEDVVAAMGAREPDAGRASHSIRLAFVLVSDRGAPATEARTAAVARIRKRFERFFRDATGGRGTADTSLP
;
A
#
# COMPACT_ATOMS: atom_id res chain seq x y z
N MET A 1 -3.93 -1.33 2.61
CA MET A 1 -3.21 -1.60 1.34
C MET A 1 -1.89 -0.86 1.43
N GLU A 2 -0.92 -1.42 2.16
CA GLU A 2 0.24 -0.66 2.67
C GLU A 2 1.58 -1.14 2.09
N GLY A 3 1.58 -2.11 1.17
CA GLY A 3 2.80 -2.56 0.49
C GLY A 3 3.89 -3.09 1.43
N ASN A 4 3.52 -3.63 2.59
CA ASN A 4 4.46 -4.19 3.56
C ASN A 4 5.21 -5.37 2.95
N ALA A 5 6.51 -5.44 3.22
CA ALA A 5 7.36 -6.55 2.83
C ALA A 5 7.67 -7.38 4.08
N ILE A 6 7.23 -8.64 4.05
CA ILE A 6 7.55 -9.64 5.07
C ILE A 6 8.56 -10.60 4.47
N ALA A 7 9.68 -10.81 5.15
CA ALA A 7 10.64 -11.86 4.86
C ALA A 7 10.25 -13.11 5.67
N ASP A 8 10.32 -14.26 5.00
CA ASP A 8 10.20 -15.58 5.63
C ASP A 8 11.61 -16.06 5.99
N LEU A 9 11.86 -16.24 7.28
CA LEU A 9 13.16 -16.65 7.81
C LEU A 9 13.25 -18.17 7.98
N GLY A 10 12.20 -18.92 7.58
CA GLY A 10 12.09 -20.36 7.77
C GLY A 10 11.63 -20.75 9.18
N GLY A 11 11.13 -21.99 9.30
CA GLY A 11 10.71 -22.54 10.60
C GLY A 11 9.55 -21.79 11.26
N GLY A 12 8.69 -21.12 10.47
CA GLY A 12 7.57 -20.34 10.99
C GLY A 12 7.95 -18.97 11.56
N ARG A 13 9.15 -18.47 11.27
CA ARG A 13 9.64 -17.15 11.70
C ARG A 13 9.61 -16.16 10.54
N PHE A 14 9.24 -14.92 10.84
CA PHE A 14 9.09 -13.85 9.87
C PHE A 14 9.66 -12.55 10.40
N GLU A 15 9.95 -11.63 9.48
CA GLU A 15 10.37 -10.27 9.80
C GLU A 15 9.72 -9.28 8.83
N THR A 16 9.20 -8.18 9.35
CA THR A 16 8.82 -7.05 8.50
C THR A 16 10.11 -6.34 8.06
N VAL A 17 10.41 -6.35 6.78
CA VAL A 17 11.68 -5.80 6.24
C VAL A 17 11.51 -4.44 5.56
N ASP A 18 10.31 -4.11 5.10
CA ASP A 18 9.98 -2.80 4.56
C ASP A 18 8.48 -2.54 4.70
N PHE A 19 8.07 -1.28 4.67
CA PHE A 19 6.68 -0.87 4.86
C PHE A 19 6.34 0.41 4.08
N THR A 20 5.13 0.50 3.52
CA THR A 20 4.52 1.73 2.99
C THR A 20 5.28 2.48 1.88
N ARG A 21 6.21 1.83 1.18
CA ARG A 21 7.00 2.49 0.10
C ARG A 21 6.41 2.37 -1.30
N ARG A 22 5.54 1.39 -1.53
CA ARG A 22 5.03 1.04 -2.87
C ARG A 22 3.65 0.41 -2.78
N TYR A 23 2.97 0.34 -3.92
CA TYR A 23 1.81 -0.54 -4.09
C TYR A 23 2.30 -1.93 -4.51
N SER A 24 1.85 -2.97 -3.80
CA SER A 24 2.17 -4.36 -4.14
C SER A 24 1.59 -4.74 -5.52
N PRO A 25 2.04 -5.84 -6.15
CA PRO A 25 1.42 -6.33 -7.38
C PRO A 25 -0.09 -6.59 -7.23
N LEU A 26 -0.54 -7.08 -6.06
CA LEU A 26 -1.97 -7.27 -5.78
C LEU A 26 -2.72 -5.93 -5.72
N ASP A 27 -2.11 -4.92 -5.08
CA ASP A 27 -2.66 -3.57 -4.97
C ASP A 27 -2.82 -2.95 -6.37
N GLN A 28 -1.78 -3.07 -7.19
CA GLN A 28 -1.79 -2.58 -8.58
C GLN A 28 -2.83 -3.31 -9.45
N TYR A 29 -3.07 -4.60 -9.20
CA TYR A 29 -4.16 -5.34 -9.85
C TYR A 29 -5.53 -4.76 -9.46
N ALA A 30 -5.76 -4.56 -8.16
CA ALA A 30 -6.99 -3.96 -7.65
C ALA A 30 -7.21 -2.54 -8.19
N MET A 31 -6.14 -1.76 -8.33
CA MET A 31 -6.17 -0.42 -8.94
C MET A 31 -6.41 -0.45 -10.45
N GLY A 32 -6.20 -1.60 -11.11
CA GLY A 32 -6.31 -1.73 -12.55
C GLY A 32 -5.08 -1.35 -13.36
N LEU A 33 -3.92 -1.28 -12.71
CA LEU A 33 -2.64 -0.94 -13.34
C LEU A 33 -1.86 -2.17 -13.79
N ARG A 34 -2.31 -3.37 -13.38
CA ARG A 34 -1.60 -4.64 -13.58
C ARG A 34 -2.59 -5.74 -13.95
N ALA A 35 -2.25 -6.54 -14.96
CA ALA A 35 -3.05 -7.70 -15.33
C ALA A 35 -2.89 -8.84 -14.32
N ALA A 36 -3.87 -9.74 -14.21
CA ALA A 36 -3.83 -10.85 -13.26
C ALA A 36 -2.56 -11.70 -13.46
N GLN A 37 -2.20 -11.99 -14.70
CA GLN A 37 -1.04 -12.81 -15.07
C GLN A 37 0.31 -12.17 -14.68
N GLU A 38 0.33 -10.87 -14.39
CA GLU A 38 1.52 -10.15 -13.94
C GLU A 38 1.63 -10.09 -12.40
N VAL A 39 0.69 -10.70 -11.67
CA VAL A 39 0.72 -10.80 -10.21
C VAL A 39 1.42 -12.11 -9.81
N PRO A 40 2.63 -12.06 -9.24
CA PRO A 40 3.28 -13.26 -8.75
C PRO A 40 2.53 -13.81 -7.53
N THR A 41 2.70 -15.11 -7.25
CA THR A 41 2.28 -15.71 -5.98
C THR A 41 2.82 -14.88 -4.81
N PHE A 42 1.95 -14.58 -3.85
CA PHE A 42 2.29 -13.89 -2.62
C PHE A 42 1.85 -14.73 -1.43
N PHE A 43 2.01 -14.20 -0.22
CA PHE A 43 1.60 -14.90 0.98
C PHE A 43 1.10 -13.94 2.05
N TYR A 44 0.37 -14.50 3.00
CA TYR A 44 0.13 -13.88 4.30
C TYR A 44 0.59 -14.84 5.41
N VAL A 45 0.75 -14.30 6.62
CA VAL A 45 1.06 -15.08 7.82
C VAL A 45 -0.23 -15.24 8.61
N ASP A 46 -0.70 -16.47 8.68
CA ASP A 46 -1.88 -16.90 9.42
C ASP A 46 -1.50 -17.16 10.88
N GLY A 47 -2.38 -16.77 11.80
CA GLY A 47 -2.15 -16.92 13.24
C GLY A 47 -0.86 -16.24 13.74
N ALA A 48 -0.53 -15.05 13.22
CA ALA A 48 0.71 -14.36 13.58
C ALA A 48 0.79 -14.01 15.08
N ASP A 49 1.92 -14.33 15.70
CA ASP A 49 2.17 -14.19 17.15
C ASP A 49 3.66 -13.91 17.48
N ASP A 50 4.03 -13.86 18.76
CA ASP A 50 5.39 -13.56 19.27
C ASP A 50 6.07 -12.34 18.60
N PHE A 51 5.34 -11.22 18.46
CA PHE A 51 5.91 -9.99 17.91
C PHE A 51 6.98 -9.41 18.83
N ARG A 52 8.17 -9.12 18.29
CA ARG A 52 9.33 -8.59 19.02
C ARG A 52 9.72 -7.18 18.54
N PRO A 53 8.95 -6.15 18.92
CA PRO A 53 9.27 -4.75 18.68
C PRO A 53 10.35 -4.25 19.65
N ASN A 54 10.98 -3.11 19.32
CA ASN A 54 11.90 -2.39 20.23
C ASN A 54 11.18 -1.41 21.19
N ARG A 55 9.85 -1.36 21.13
CA ARG A 55 8.96 -0.44 21.86
C ARG A 55 7.62 -1.11 22.14
N PRO A 56 6.76 -0.55 23.02
CA PRO A 56 5.40 -1.05 23.19
C PRO A 56 4.67 -1.15 21.84
N TYR A 57 4.11 -2.34 21.57
CA TYR A 57 3.42 -2.67 20.33
C TYR A 57 2.08 -3.30 20.64
N LYS A 58 1.06 -2.92 19.87
CA LYS A 58 -0.31 -3.41 20.00
C LYS A 58 -0.80 -3.84 18.63
N PHE A 59 -1.89 -4.59 18.60
CA PHE A 59 -2.50 -5.06 17.35
C PHE A 59 -2.82 -3.92 16.36
N SER A 60 -3.14 -2.72 16.86
CA SER A 60 -3.43 -1.54 16.02
C SER A 60 -2.17 -0.74 15.64
N SER A 61 -0.96 -1.22 15.96
CA SER A 61 0.27 -0.56 15.56
C SER A 61 0.47 -0.69 14.05
N SER A 62 0.98 0.36 13.42
CA SER A 62 1.44 0.26 12.05
C SER A 62 2.58 -0.76 11.92
N PRO A 63 2.71 -1.41 10.75
CA PRO A 63 3.88 -2.21 10.40
C PRO A 63 5.18 -1.40 10.59
N GLU A 64 6.22 -2.04 11.11
CA GLU A 64 7.51 -1.43 11.37
C GLU A 64 8.61 -2.39 10.94
N ALA A 65 9.60 -1.86 10.20
CA ALA A 65 10.74 -2.67 9.78
C ALA A 65 11.58 -3.13 10.98
N GLY A 66 12.11 -4.35 10.92
CA GLY A 66 12.89 -4.98 11.99
C GLY A 66 12.04 -5.68 13.06
N VAL A 67 10.71 -5.64 12.96
CA VAL A 67 9.83 -6.41 13.85
C VAL A 67 9.77 -7.85 13.38
N SER A 68 10.31 -8.76 14.20
CA SER A 68 10.19 -10.21 13.99
C SER A 68 8.97 -10.77 14.71
N PHE A 69 8.43 -11.86 14.17
CA PHE A 69 7.23 -12.53 14.67
C PHE A 69 7.17 -13.98 14.15
N THR A 70 6.23 -14.77 14.65
CA THR A 70 5.99 -16.16 14.24
C THR A 70 4.61 -16.34 13.61
N GLY A 71 4.39 -17.48 12.94
CA GLY A 71 3.08 -17.87 12.42
C GLY A 71 3.17 -18.92 11.31
N VAL A 72 2.08 -19.07 10.55
CA VAL A 72 1.99 -20.05 9.46
C VAL A 72 1.88 -19.34 8.11
N ARG A 73 2.84 -19.60 7.22
CA ARG A 73 2.78 -19.08 5.85
C ARG A 73 1.63 -19.70 5.08
N ARG A 74 0.80 -18.84 4.47
CA ARG A 74 -0.24 -19.23 3.51
C ARG A 74 0.04 -18.56 2.18
N ASN A 75 0.41 -19.36 1.18
CA ASN A 75 0.59 -18.86 -0.17
C ASN A 75 -0.77 -18.61 -0.81
N VAL A 76 -0.85 -17.52 -1.57
CA VAL A 76 -2.05 -17.09 -2.29
C VAL A 76 -1.64 -16.75 -3.72
N ARG A 77 -2.37 -17.29 -4.68
CA ARG A 77 -2.26 -16.88 -6.08
C ARG A 77 -3.38 -15.92 -6.43
N ILE A 78 -3.20 -15.19 -7.52
CA ILE A 78 -4.22 -14.24 -7.99
C ILE A 78 -5.54 -14.93 -8.35
N GLU A 79 -5.49 -16.18 -8.83
CA GLU A 79 -6.69 -16.95 -9.17
C GLU A 79 -7.54 -17.25 -7.94
N ASP A 80 -6.91 -17.42 -6.77
CA ASP A 80 -7.63 -17.65 -5.51
C ASP A 80 -8.43 -16.39 -5.13
N VAL A 81 -7.86 -15.21 -5.35
CA VAL A 81 -8.53 -13.92 -5.15
C VAL A 81 -9.68 -13.74 -6.14
N VAL A 82 -9.45 -14.02 -7.42
CA VAL A 82 -10.47 -13.90 -8.47
C VAL A 82 -11.62 -14.88 -8.25
N ALA A 83 -11.33 -16.11 -7.83
CA ALA A 83 -12.36 -17.09 -7.52
C ALA A 83 -13.26 -16.65 -6.35
N ALA A 84 -12.68 -16.00 -5.33
CA ALA A 84 -13.40 -15.56 -4.15
C ALA A 84 -14.14 -14.21 -4.35
N MET A 85 -13.54 -13.27 -5.07
CA MET A 85 -14.00 -11.87 -5.14
C MET A 85 -14.54 -11.46 -6.52
N GLY A 86 -14.39 -12.32 -7.52
CA GLY A 86 -14.62 -11.99 -8.93
C GLY A 86 -13.40 -11.35 -9.58
N ALA A 87 -13.43 -11.29 -10.92
CA ALA A 87 -12.41 -10.58 -11.68
C ALA A 87 -12.54 -9.07 -11.48
N ARG A 88 -11.40 -8.38 -11.44
CA ARG A 88 -11.38 -6.92 -11.37
C ARG A 88 -11.95 -6.32 -12.67
N GLU A 89 -12.91 -5.40 -12.52
CA GLU A 89 -13.65 -4.73 -13.60
C GLU A 89 -13.59 -3.19 -13.42
N PRO A 90 -13.26 -2.38 -14.46
CA PRO A 90 -12.75 -2.79 -15.78
C PRO A 90 -11.48 -3.65 -15.65
N ASP A 91 -10.94 -4.29 -16.68
CA ASP A 91 -9.62 -4.94 -16.58
C ASP A 91 -8.47 -3.92 -16.71
N ALA A 92 -7.22 -4.37 -16.61
CA ALA A 92 -6.07 -3.48 -16.67
C ALA A 92 -5.86 -2.82 -18.06
N GLY A 93 -6.38 -3.41 -19.14
CA GLY A 93 -6.35 -2.82 -20.48
C GLY A 93 -7.42 -1.76 -20.70
N ARG A 94 -8.49 -1.78 -19.90
CA ARG A 94 -9.64 -0.86 -19.99
C ARG A 94 -9.69 0.21 -18.91
N ALA A 95 -8.94 0.04 -17.83
CA ALA A 95 -8.89 1.01 -16.75
C ALA A 95 -8.10 2.26 -17.11
N SER A 96 -8.43 3.38 -16.46
CA SER A 96 -7.56 4.54 -16.52
C SER A 96 -6.26 4.29 -15.76
N HIS A 97 -5.13 4.55 -16.41
CA HIS A 97 -3.80 4.56 -15.79
C HIS A 97 -3.39 5.96 -15.32
N SER A 98 -4.24 6.96 -15.54
CA SER A 98 -4.07 8.33 -15.09
C SER A 98 -5.21 8.72 -14.15
N ILE A 99 -4.85 9.32 -13.01
CA ILE A 99 -5.81 9.85 -12.04
C ILE A 99 -5.63 11.35 -11.90
N ARG A 100 -6.74 12.08 -11.81
CA ARG A 100 -6.74 13.49 -11.39
C ARG A 100 -7.32 13.58 -9.99
N LEU A 101 -6.60 14.23 -9.08
CA LEU A 101 -7.00 14.31 -7.67
C LEU A 101 -6.71 15.67 -7.05
N ALA A 102 -7.63 16.11 -6.19
CA ALA A 102 -7.49 17.32 -5.39
C ALA A 102 -6.95 16.99 -3.99
N PHE A 103 -6.13 17.88 -3.45
CA PHE A 103 -5.72 17.85 -2.05
C PHE A 103 -6.52 18.90 -1.27
N VAL A 104 -7.26 18.45 -0.25
CA VAL A 104 -8.12 19.31 0.56
C VAL A 104 -7.60 19.36 2.00
N LEU A 105 -7.40 20.57 2.53
CA LEU A 105 -7.14 20.78 3.96
C LEU A 105 -8.45 21.09 4.67
N VAL A 106 -8.97 20.13 5.44
CA VAL A 106 -10.12 20.33 6.30
C VAL A 106 -9.66 20.99 7.60
N SER A 107 -10.38 22.04 8.03
CA SER A 107 -10.02 22.83 9.22
C SER A 107 -11.26 23.26 10.00
N ASP A 108 -11.08 23.52 11.29
CA ASP A 108 -12.08 24.08 12.19
C ASP A 108 -11.43 25.11 13.13
N ARG A 109 -12.18 25.58 14.15
CA ARG A 109 -11.66 26.56 15.13
C ARG A 109 -10.52 26.02 16.00
N GLY A 110 -10.51 24.72 16.32
CA GLY A 110 -9.47 24.08 17.11
C GLY A 110 -8.21 23.76 16.30
N ALA A 111 -8.36 23.58 15.00
CA ALA A 111 -7.28 23.33 14.07
C ALA A 111 -7.47 24.16 12.79
N PRO A 112 -7.13 25.47 12.81
CA PRO A 112 -7.30 26.34 11.66
C PRO A 112 -6.33 26.02 10.52
N ALA A 113 -6.71 26.35 9.28
CA ALA A 113 -5.88 26.23 8.08
C ALA A 113 -4.81 27.32 8.02
N THR A 114 -3.86 27.29 8.96
CA THR A 114 -2.74 28.23 8.99
C THR A 114 -1.87 28.10 7.74
N GLU A 115 -1.12 29.16 7.42
CA GLU A 115 -0.20 29.17 6.28
C GLU A 115 0.77 27.98 6.32
N ALA A 116 1.30 27.64 7.49
CA ALA A 116 2.19 26.50 7.68
C ALA A 116 1.53 25.16 7.29
N ARG A 117 0.25 24.96 7.65
CA ARG A 117 -0.50 23.73 7.32
C ARG A 117 -0.87 23.68 5.84
N THR A 118 -1.30 24.80 5.28
CA THR A 118 -1.57 24.92 3.83
C THR A 118 -0.30 24.67 3.02
N ALA A 119 0.83 25.24 3.43
CA ALA A 119 2.13 25.00 2.81
C ALA A 119 2.57 23.53 2.95
N ALA A 120 2.27 22.87 4.06
CA ALA A 120 2.55 21.44 4.24
C ALA A 120 1.76 20.58 3.24
N VAL A 121 0.46 20.83 3.09
CA VAL A 121 -0.39 20.13 2.10
C VAL A 121 0.11 20.41 0.68
N ALA A 122 0.48 21.66 0.35
CA ALA A 122 1.03 22.00 -0.95
C ALA A 122 2.34 21.25 -1.26
N ARG A 123 3.21 21.04 -0.26
CA ARG A 123 4.43 20.23 -0.41
C ARG A 123 4.12 18.75 -0.65
N ILE A 124 3.12 18.20 0.05
CA ILE A 124 2.67 16.81 -0.16
C ILE A 124 2.14 16.66 -1.59
N ARG A 125 1.23 17.55 -2.00
CA ARG A 125 0.64 17.58 -3.34
C ARG A 125 1.72 17.54 -4.43
N LYS A 126 2.67 18.48 -4.40
CA LYS A 126 3.75 18.57 -5.41
C LYS A 126 4.63 17.33 -5.49
N ARG A 127 4.79 16.57 -4.40
CA ARG A 127 5.59 15.33 -4.38
C ARG A 127 4.79 14.09 -4.76
N PHE A 128 3.46 14.15 -4.67
CA PHE A 128 2.60 12.99 -4.84
C PHE A 128 2.68 12.41 -6.25
N GLU A 129 2.75 13.24 -7.29
CA GLU A 129 2.79 12.76 -8.68
C GLU A 129 4.01 11.87 -8.94
N ARG A 130 5.19 12.32 -8.52
CA ARG A 130 6.43 11.54 -8.61
C ARG A 130 6.33 10.27 -7.77
N PHE A 131 5.88 10.40 -6.52
CA PHE A 131 5.71 9.28 -5.61
C PHE A 131 4.77 8.21 -6.20
N PHE A 132 3.60 8.60 -6.71
CA PHE A 132 2.60 7.67 -7.26
C PHE A 132 3.15 6.91 -8.47
N ARG A 133 3.84 7.61 -9.38
CA ARG A 133 4.52 6.98 -10.51
C ARG A 133 5.56 5.96 -10.03
N ASP A 134 6.41 6.34 -9.08
CA ASP A 134 7.46 5.46 -8.57
C ASP A 134 6.87 4.26 -7.80
N ALA A 135 5.85 4.50 -6.95
CA ALA A 135 5.18 3.50 -6.11
C ALA A 135 4.37 2.47 -6.92
N THR A 136 3.94 2.83 -8.12
CA THR A 136 3.26 1.93 -9.08
C THR A 136 4.23 1.30 -10.09
N GLY A 137 5.54 1.51 -9.94
CA GLY A 137 6.54 1.00 -10.88
C GLY A 137 6.40 1.58 -12.29
N GLY A 138 5.89 2.81 -12.40
CA GLY A 138 5.68 3.52 -13.66
C GLY A 138 4.35 3.23 -14.36
N ARG A 139 3.48 2.40 -13.77
CA ARG A 139 2.21 1.98 -14.41
C ARG A 139 1.08 2.99 -14.22
N GLY A 140 1.15 3.82 -13.19
CA GLY A 140 0.17 4.86 -12.92
C GLY A 140 0.78 6.25 -12.99
N THR A 141 -0.01 7.22 -13.43
CA THR A 141 0.31 8.65 -13.31
C THR A 141 -0.78 9.38 -12.53
N ALA A 142 -0.40 10.48 -11.91
CA ALA A 142 -1.32 11.35 -11.19
C ALA A 142 -1.13 12.80 -11.64
N ASP A 143 -2.24 13.52 -11.74
CA ASP A 143 -2.31 14.95 -11.96
C ASP A 143 -2.96 15.59 -10.73
N THR A 144 -2.22 16.48 -10.09
CA THR A 144 -2.65 17.19 -8.88
C THR A 144 -2.82 18.70 -9.12
N SER A 145 -2.80 19.13 -10.38
CA SER A 145 -3.13 20.50 -10.74
C SER A 145 -4.63 20.75 -10.54
N LEU A 146 -4.96 21.95 -10.11
CA LEU A 146 -6.33 22.45 -10.09
C LEU A 146 -6.46 23.46 -11.24
N PRO A 147 -7.58 23.44 -11.99
CA PRO A 147 -7.87 24.43 -13.02
C PRO A 147 -8.04 25.84 -12.44
#